data_AF-A0A7W6GUB9-F1
#
_entry.id   AF-A0A7W6GUB9-F1
#
_cell.length_a   1.000
_cell.length_b   1.000
_cell.length_c   1.000
_cell.angle_alpha   90.00
_cell.angle_beta   90.00
_cell.angle_gamma   90.00
#
_symmetry.space_group_name_H-M   'P 1'
#
loop_
_entity.id
_entity.type
_entity.pdbx_description
1 polymer ?
#
loop_
_entity_poly.entity_id
_entity_poly.type
_entity_poly.pdbx_seq_one_letter_code
_entity_poly.pdbx_strand_id
1 'polypeptide(L)'
;MSLSLLTAQVSTGGMISQAGIAHTRSRPTDTEALLTLYDAKVSREHVEHEDRMSKIQEMQRPRRSSEASARRVERLQEKTAAYQAALNKLTGGSKNEGRVLFAAASGPDGVAVSARADWVKAVQTGDGNDAVTVTGVRVQSVYTGAGMDAVAVNGQEVQSVYSGAGADAVAVSGTVVSSIYTEGGNDAISVQAGIAGGIYGGDGSDAITVDATLGGGVARRLSLNETTAAERTALLSGDVAARYRAVQSNIADVNGGAGNDAINVSGAEAIHVAGEAGDDLISISGRTVGLHYGVGDGHDVVKIGAGTDVLLQLGARPDGSSAPEAYSVTREGDMMRLDFGNGSITFRGMMQAGTVAVLPTGWGEPTYLNAALDRTA
;
A
#
# COMPACT_ATOMS: atom_id res chain seq x y z
N MET A 1 54.91 41.15 75.80
CA MET A 1 55.43 39.90 76.41
C MET A 1 54.89 38.74 75.57
N SER A 2 55.60 37.72 75.09
CA SER A 2 57.04 37.39 74.95
C SER A 2 57.13 36.11 74.06
N LEU A 3 58.15 35.81 73.24
CA LEU A 3 59.43 36.48 72.90
C LEU A 3 59.88 36.08 71.45
N SER A 4 61.19 36.11 71.19
CA SER A 4 61.96 35.76 69.97
C SER A 4 61.99 34.24 69.64
N LEU A 5 62.64 33.66 68.60
CA LEU A 5 63.86 33.96 67.80
C LEU A 5 63.73 33.47 66.31
N LEU A 6 64.71 33.52 65.38
CA LEU A 6 65.71 34.53 64.91
C LEU A 6 66.77 33.90 63.93
N THR A 7 66.71 34.13 62.60
CA THR A 7 67.84 34.09 61.58
C THR A 7 68.69 32.79 61.38
N ALA A 8 69.54 32.52 60.36
CA ALA A 8 69.95 33.00 59.00
C ALA A 8 70.68 31.80 58.28
N GLN A 9 70.98 31.64 56.98
CA GLN A 9 71.18 32.48 55.75
C GLN A 9 72.62 32.99 55.48
N VAL A 10 73.17 32.73 54.25
CA VAL A 10 74.49 33.08 53.58
C VAL A 10 75.06 31.82 52.87
N SER A 11 75.50 31.70 51.59
CA SER A 11 75.76 32.57 50.39
C SER A 11 77.22 33.13 50.24
N THR A 12 77.89 33.32 49.08
CA THR A 12 77.58 33.21 47.62
C THR A 12 78.88 33.09 46.75
N GLY A 13 78.87 32.37 45.62
CA GLY A 13 79.83 32.51 44.48
C GLY A 13 81.25 31.90 44.65
N GLY A 14 82.15 31.88 43.65
CA GLY A 14 81.99 32.16 42.20
C GLY A 14 83.31 32.45 41.41
N MET A 15 83.30 32.15 40.10
CA MET A 15 84.17 32.68 39.00
C MET A 15 85.66 32.23 38.76
N ILE A 16 85.89 31.89 37.48
CA ILE A 16 87.04 32.20 36.58
C ILE A 16 88.35 31.38 36.69
N SER A 17 89.04 31.24 35.54
CA SER A 17 90.25 30.44 35.29
C SER A 17 91.33 31.23 34.53
N GLN A 18 92.59 30.77 34.60
CA GLN A 18 93.49 30.55 33.44
C GLN A 18 94.73 29.71 33.83
N ALA A 19 95.59 29.36 32.85
CA ALA A 19 96.52 28.22 32.91
C ALA A 19 97.99 28.57 33.24
N GLY A 20 98.78 27.56 33.69
CA GLY A 20 100.16 27.78 34.17
C GLY A 20 101.09 26.55 34.35
N ILE A 21 101.23 25.70 33.32
CA ILE A 21 102.42 24.86 33.02
C ILE A 21 102.91 23.79 34.05
N ALA A 22 102.54 22.53 33.74
CA ALA A 22 103.33 21.28 33.76
C ALA A 22 104.20 20.81 34.97
N HIS A 23 103.90 19.59 35.46
CA HIS A 23 104.89 18.49 35.41
C HIS A 23 104.31 17.05 35.46
N THR A 24 105.11 16.11 34.93
CA THR A 24 105.02 14.62 35.05
C THR A 24 103.83 13.85 34.48
N ARG A 25 104.11 12.60 34.04
CA ARG A 25 103.14 11.59 33.59
C ARG A 25 102.74 10.69 34.77
N SER A 26 101.47 10.28 34.85
CA SER A 26 101.01 9.10 35.60
C SER A 26 100.04 8.27 34.76
N ARG A 27 99.83 7.01 35.15
CA ARG A 27 98.88 6.09 34.51
C ARG A 27 97.44 6.43 34.92
N PRO A 28 96.41 6.10 34.10
CA PRO A 28 95.04 6.08 34.60
C PRO A 28 94.96 5.11 35.80
N THR A 29 94.30 5.54 36.86
CA THR A 29 94.04 4.73 38.04
C THR A 29 92.66 4.08 37.94
N ASP A 30 92.48 2.91 38.56
CA ASP A 30 91.30 2.06 38.37
C ASP A 30 89.95 2.74 38.68
N THR A 31 89.98 3.86 39.40
CA THR A 31 88.82 4.73 39.69
C THR A 31 88.09 5.26 38.46
N GLU A 32 88.78 5.64 37.37
CA GLU A 32 88.09 6.16 36.17
C GLU A 32 87.37 5.04 35.40
N ALA A 33 87.97 3.85 35.33
CA ALA A 33 87.35 2.67 34.72
C ALA A 33 86.10 2.23 35.51
N LEU A 34 86.16 2.29 36.85
CA LEU A 34 85.02 1.97 37.72
C LEU A 34 83.86 2.97 37.59
N LEU A 35 84.15 4.28 37.46
CA LEU A 35 83.12 5.30 37.18
C LEU A 35 82.44 5.06 35.82
N THR A 36 83.24 4.82 34.78
CA THR A 36 82.70 4.53 33.43
C THR A 36 81.81 3.28 33.41
N LEU A 37 82.18 2.24 34.18
CA LEU A 37 81.38 1.02 34.34
C LEU A 37 80.11 1.23 35.17
N TYR A 38 80.14 2.13 36.16
CA TYR A 38 78.97 2.49 36.97
C TYR A 38 77.93 3.22 36.12
N ASP A 39 78.34 4.26 35.39
CA ASP A 39 77.44 5.02 34.52
C ASP A 39 76.86 4.13 33.40
N ALA A 40 77.69 3.29 32.77
CA ALA A 40 77.26 2.32 31.75
C ALA A 40 76.39 1.16 32.30
N LYS A 41 76.21 1.05 33.62
CA LYS A 41 75.20 0.20 34.27
C LYS A 41 73.92 0.97 34.55
N VAL A 42 74.03 2.16 35.16
CA VAL A 42 72.88 3.03 35.50
C VAL A 42 72.10 3.41 34.23
N SER A 43 72.77 3.80 33.14
CA SER A 43 72.09 4.08 31.87
C SER A 43 71.35 2.87 31.29
N ARG A 44 71.84 1.65 31.52
CA ARG A 44 71.18 0.41 31.06
C ARG A 44 69.92 0.12 31.87
N GLU A 45 70.01 0.23 33.19
CA GLU A 45 68.85 0.09 34.09
C GLU A 45 67.79 1.16 33.83
N HIS A 46 68.21 2.38 33.44
CA HIS A 46 67.29 3.46 33.04
C HIS A 46 66.55 3.15 31.73
N VAL A 47 67.26 2.65 30.70
CA VAL A 47 66.64 2.24 29.42
C VAL A 47 65.70 1.04 29.60
N GLU A 48 66.06 0.06 30.44
CA GLU A 48 65.14 -1.03 30.79
C GLU A 48 63.92 -0.55 31.57
N HIS A 49 64.05 0.50 32.40
CA HIS A 49 62.93 1.10 33.11
C HIS A 49 61.99 1.85 32.15
N GLU A 50 62.54 2.63 31.21
CA GLU A 50 61.80 3.31 30.14
C GLU A 50 60.99 2.31 29.28
N ASP A 51 61.59 1.18 28.86
CA ASP A 51 60.88 0.14 28.09
C ASP A 51 59.73 -0.50 28.90
N ARG A 52 59.98 -0.85 30.17
CA ARG A 52 58.95 -1.38 31.07
C ARG A 52 57.80 -0.38 31.27
N MET A 53 58.10 0.90 31.47
CA MET A 53 57.09 1.97 31.61
C MET A 53 56.30 2.19 30.31
N SER A 54 56.96 2.18 29.15
CA SER A 54 56.32 2.25 27.83
C SER A 54 55.35 1.09 27.62
N LYS A 55 55.76 -0.12 27.99
CA LYS A 55 54.95 -1.34 27.91
C LYS A 55 53.75 -1.33 28.85
N ILE A 56 53.89 -0.74 30.03
CA ILE A 56 52.78 -0.51 30.97
C ILE A 56 51.79 0.51 30.41
N GLN A 57 52.26 1.63 29.84
CA GLN A 57 51.40 2.61 29.17
C GLN A 57 50.67 2.00 27.96
N GLU A 58 51.32 1.14 27.19
CA GLU A 58 50.68 0.44 26.07
C GLU A 58 49.58 -0.53 26.54
N MET A 59 49.80 -1.27 27.63
CA MET A 59 48.76 -2.10 28.25
C MET A 59 47.60 -1.30 28.86
N GLN A 60 47.82 -0.03 29.21
CA GLN A 60 46.80 0.88 29.74
C GLN A 60 45.99 1.62 28.66
N ARG A 61 46.35 1.51 27.37
CA ARG A 61 45.55 2.10 26.28
C ARG A 61 44.20 1.38 26.17
N PRO A 62 43.06 2.11 26.09
CA PRO A 62 41.75 1.49 26.00
C PRO A 62 41.65 0.62 24.73
N ARG A 63 41.27 -0.64 24.92
CA ARG A 63 41.16 -1.60 23.81
C ARG A 63 40.06 -1.15 22.85
N ARG A 64 40.40 -0.80 21.60
CA ARG A 64 39.47 -0.43 20.51
C ARG A 64 38.26 -1.36 20.32
N SER A 65 38.33 -2.60 20.80
CA SER A 65 37.20 -3.52 20.85
C SER A 65 36.05 -3.08 21.76
N SER A 66 36.29 -2.29 22.82
CA SER A 66 35.22 -1.78 23.70
C SER A 66 34.37 -0.73 22.98
N GLU A 67 35.00 0.22 22.29
CA GLU A 67 34.32 1.25 21.48
C GLU A 67 33.52 0.63 20.33
N ALA A 68 34.11 -0.35 19.63
CA ALA A 68 33.42 -1.11 18.59
C ALA A 68 32.24 -1.92 19.14
N SER A 69 32.32 -2.40 20.38
CA SER A 69 31.22 -3.09 21.07
C SER A 69 30.14 -2.11 21.53
N ALA A 70 30.52 -0.95 22.07
CA ALA A 70 29.59 0.11 22.47
C ALA A 70 28.74 0.58 21.27
N ARG A 71 29.38 0.93 20.16
CA ARG A 71 28.71 1.27 18.88
C ARG A 71 27.90 0.11 18.27
N ARG A 72 28.04 -1.12 18.76
CA ARG A 72 27.21 -2.26 18.36
C ARG A 72 26.01 -2.42 19.30
N VAL A 73 26.20 -2.18 20.60
CA VAL A 73 25.11 -2.14 21.60
C VAL A 73 24.17 -0.97 21.31
N GLU A 74 24.71 0.21 21.04
CA GLU A 74 23.99 1.44 20.65
C GLU A 74 23.05 1.20 19.46
N ARG A 75 23.57 0.71 18.32
CA ARG A 75 22.75 0.34 17.15
C ARG A 75 21.78 -0.81 17.39
N LEU A 76 22.03 -1.68 18.36
CA LEU A 76 21.06 -2.70 18.77
C LEU A 76 19.97 -2.09 19.66
N GLN A 77 20.28 -1.11 20.50
CA GLN A 77 19.32 -0.36 21.31
C GLN A 77 18.43 0.53 20.44
N GLU A 78 18.99 1.26 19.47
CA GLU A 78 18.23 1.98 18.44
C GLU A 78 17.27 1.04 17.70
N LYS A 79 17.77 -0.10 17.23
CA LYS A 79 16.95 -1.09 16.51
C LYS A 79 15.90 -1.75 17.41
N THR A 80 16.18 -1.94 18.70
CA THR A 80 15.20 -2.45 19.68
C THR A 80 14.14 -1.41 20.01
N ALA A 81 14.51 -0.13 20.11
CA ALA A 81 13.57 0.98 20.26
C ALA A 81 12.67 1.12 19.04
N ALA A 82 13.21 0.99 17.82
CA ALA A 82 12.43 0.95 16.59
C ALA A 82 11.46 -0.26 16.55
N TYR A 83 11.91 -1.46 16.94
CA TYR A 83 11.02 -2.62 17.05
C TYR A 83 9.95 -2.44 18.13
N GLN A 84 10.27 -1.83 19.28
CA GLN A 84 9.28 -1.54 20.32
C GLN A 84 8.29 -0.46 19.87
N ALA A 85 8.73 0.55 19.11
CA ALA A 85 7.85 1.56 18.52
C ALA A 85 6.90 0.94 17.48
N ALA A 86 7.41 0.05 16.61
CA ALA A 86 6.59 -0.70 15.66
C ALA A 86 5.60 -1.64 16.36
N LEU A 87 6.03 -2.34 17.42
CA LEU A 87 5.16 -3.17 18.26
C LEU A 87 4.09 -2.33 18.98
N ASN A 88 4.42 -1.11 19.40
CA ASN A 88 3.47 -0.18 20.00
C ASN A 88 2.49 0.40 18.96
N LYS A 89 2.91 0.68 17.71
CA LYS A 89 1.97 0.98 16.60
C LYS A 89 0.98 -0.20 16.42
N LEU A 90 1.51 -1.42 16.26
CA LEU A 90 0.73 -2.66 16.06
C LEU A 90 -0.22 -3.00 17.23
N THR A 91 0.17 -2.71 18.48
CA THR A 91 -0.65 -3.00 19.68
C THR A 91 -1.50 -1.80 20.15
N GLY A 92 -1.33 -0.63 19.54
CA GLY A 92 -2.21 0.54 19.69
C GLY A 92 -3.58 0.36 19.00
N GLY A 93 -3.71 -0.64 18.12
CA GLY A 93 -5.01 -1.09 17.58
C GLY A 93 -5.96 -1.48 18.71
N SER A 94 -6.94 -0.63 18.98
CA SER A 94 -7.74 -0.65 20.21
C SER A 94 -8.46 -2.00 20.44
N LYS A 95 -8.15 -2.64 21.57
CA LYS A 95 -8.84 -3.84 22.07
C LYS A 95 -10.20 -3.49 22.71
N ASN A 96 -11.10 -2.90 21.94
CA ASN A 96 -12.48 -2.67 22.37
C ASN A 96 -13.33 -3.93 22.12
N GLU A 97 -13.34 -4.85 23.09
CA GLU A 97 -14.33 -5.94 23.20
C GLU A 97 -15.70 -5.34 23.61
N GLY A 98 -16.28 -4.51 22.74
CA GLY A 98 -17.32 -3.55 23.13
C GLY A 98 -18.05 -2.86 21.98
N ARG A 99 -18.56 -3.63 21.01
CA ARG A 99 -19.48 -3.22 19.91
C ARG A 99 -19.00 -2.19 18.88
N VAL A 100 -18.26 -1.14 19.23
CA VAL A 100 -17.85 -0.07 18.30
C VAL A 100 -16.35 0.19 18.36
N LEU A 101 -15.67 0.03 17.22
CA LEU A 101 -14.25 0.33 17.06
C LEU A 101 -14.02 1.59 16.22
N PHE A 102 -13.09 2.42 16.70
CA PHE A 102 -12.39 3.46 15.93
C PHE A 102 -10.89 3.16 16.03
N ALA A 103 -10.19 3.13 14.90
CA ALA A 103 -8.73 3.10 14.86
C ALA A 103 -8.24 4.32 14.08
N ALA A 104 -7.30 5.07 14.65
CA ALA A 104 -6.72 6.26 14.04
C ALA A 104 -5.21 6.30 14.28
N ALA A 105 -4.46 6.46 13.20
CA ALA A 105 -3.05 6.80 13.17
C ALA A 105 -2.82 7.85 12.07
N SER A 106 -1.65 8.49 12.05
CA SER A 106 -1.26 9.43 10.99
C SER A 106 0.23 9.78 11.04
N GLY A 107 0.74 10.24 9.89
CA GLY A 107 2.10 10.71 9.68
C GLY A 107 2.83 9.86 8.63
N PRO A 108 3.79 10.44 7.87
CA PRO A 108 4.31 9.93 6.58
C PRO A 108 5.12 8.62 6.66
N ASP A 109 5.12 7.95 7.80
CA ASP A 109 5.69 6.61 7.99
C ASP A 109 4.56 5.58 8.04
N GLY A 110 4.50 4.71 7.02
CA GLY A 110 3.49 3.66 6.88
C GLY A 110 3.08 2.94 8.17
N VAL A 111 1.78 2.69 8.29
CA VAL A 111 1.07 2.24 9.47
C VAL A 111 0.49 0.84 9.25
N ALA A 112 0.69 -0.05 10.22
CA ALA A 112 -0.04 -1.31 10.30
C ALA A 112 -1.19 -1.21 11.31
N VAL A 113 -2.44 -1.41 10.86
CA VAL A 113 -3.62 -1.48 11.71
C VAL A 113 -4.32 -2.84 11.58
N SER A 114 -4.60 -3.48 12.71
CA SER A 114 -5.52 -4.61 12.78
C SER A 114 -6.73 -4.23 13.63
N ALA A 115 -7.93 -4.38 13.07
CA ALA A 115 -9.19 -3.92 13.64
C ALA A 115 -10.22 -5.06 13.67
N ARG A 116 -10.74 -5.39 14.86
CA ARG A 116 -11.75 -6.45 15.01
C ARG A 116 -12.82 -6.10 16.04
N ALA A 117 -14.06 -5.90 15.58
CA ALA A 117 -15.24 -5.66 16.42
C ALA A 117 -16.53 -5.92 15.62
N ASP A 118 -17.66 -6.14 16.30
CA ASP A 118 -18.95 -6.39 15.62
C ASP A 118 -19.32 -5.23 14.67
N TRP A 119 -19.15 -3.98 15.10
CA TRP A 119 -19.23 -2.81 14.23
C TRP A 119 -17.92 -2.02 14.30
N VAL A 120 -17.18 -1.99 13.19
CA VAL A 120 -16.05 -1.09 13.01
C VAL A 120 -16.59 0.19 12.38
N LYS A 121 -16.58 1.30 13.11
CA LYS A 121 -17.20 2.55 12.65
C LYS A 121 -16.26 3.35 11.75
N ALA A 122 -14.97 3.37 12.05
CA ALA A 122 -13.95 3.97 11.19
C ALA A 122 -12.56 3.36 11.44
N VAL A 123 -11.79 3.21 10.37
CA VAL A 123 -10.33 3.06 10.41
C VAL A 123 -9.70 4.17 9.58
N GLN A 124 -8.68 4.83 10.12
CA GLN A 124 -7.95 5.94 9.50
C GLN A 124 -6.44 5.79 9.76
N THR A 125 -5.60 5.97 8.74
CA THR A 125 -4.13 5.81 8.88
C THR A 125 -3.27 6.93 8.28
N GLY A 126 -3.77 7.69 7.31
CA GLY A 126 -3.16 8.91 6.77
C GLY A 126 -2.17 8.69 5.63
N ASP A 127 -1.42 9.73 5.24
CA ASP A 127 -0.39 9.64 4.21
C ASP A 127 0.74 8.66 4.63
N GLY A 128 1.10 7.73 3.75
CA GLY A 128 2.10 6.69 3.98
C GLY A 128 1.68 5.35 3.37
N ASN A 129 2.62 4.42 3.17
CA ASN A 129 2.30 3.09 2.64
C ASN A 129 1.74 2.19 3.76
N ASP A 130 0.44 2.04 3.81
CA ASP A 130 -0.27 1.44 4.94
C ASP A 130 -0.64 -0.03 4.76
N ALA A 131 -0.92 -0.71 5.88
CA ALA A 131 -1.35 -2.10 5.93
C ALA A 131 -2.53 -2.24 6.91
N VAL A 132 -3.75 -2.21 6.38
CA VAL A 132 -4.99 -2.23 7.16
C VAL A 132 -5.70 -3.56 7.01
N THR A 133 -5.99 -4.24 8.12
CA THR A 133 -6.83 -5.44 8.16
C THR A 133 -8.01 -5.24 9.09
N VAL A 134 -9.24 -5.38 8.56
CA VAL A 134 -10.49 -5.18 9.29
C VAL A 134 -11.36 -6.44 9.27
N THR A 135 -11.92 -6.82 10.41
CA THR A 135 -12.90 -7.90 10.53
C THR A 135 -14.07 -7.50 11.42
N GLY A 136 -15.30 -7.59 10.93
CA GLY A 136 -16.50 -7.27 11.72
C GLY A 136 -17.80 -7.81 11.14
N VAL A 137 -18.92 -7.58 11.81
CA VAL A 137 -20.25 -7.80 11.22
C VAL A 137 -20.57 -6.64 10.28
N ARG A 138 -20.31 -5.41 10.71
CA ARG A 138 -20.44 -4.18 9.93
C ARG A 138 -19.15 -3.38 9.93
N VAL A 139 -18.68 -2.95 8.76
CA VAL A 139 -17.55 -2.03 8.58
C VAL A 139 -18.07 -0.78 7.89
N GLN A 140 -18.14 0.34 8.59
CA GLN A 140 -18.76 1.56 8.07
C GLN A 140 -17.80 2.41 7.22
N SER A 141 -16.54 2.56 7.63
CA SER A 141 -15.53 3.16 6.78
C SER A 141 -14.12 2.65 7.08
N VAL A 142 -13.34 2.54 6.01
CA VAL A 142 -11.88 2.51 6.03
C VAL A 142 -11.41 3.66 5.13
N TYR A 143 -10.40 4.39 5.58
CA TYR A 143 -9.70 5.42 4.82
C TYR A 143 -8.20 5.25 5.11
N THR A 144 -7.36 4.97 4.11
CA THR A 144 -5.91 4.99 4.33
C THR A 144 -5.38 6.41 4.11
N GLY A 145 -5.06 6.84 2.88
CA GLY A 145 -4.78 8.25 2.61
C GLY A 145 -4.16 8.52 1.24
N ALA A 146 -2.82 8.50 1.19
CA ALA A 146 -2.04 8.63 -0.02
C ALA A 146 -0.73 7.85 0.16
N GLY A 147 -0.51 6.84 -0.67
CA GLY A 147 0.42 5.76 -0.33
C GLY A 147 0.62 4.71 -1.42
N MET A 148 0.88 3.48 -0.98
CA MET A 148 0.71 2.25 -1.75
C MET A 148 0.26 1.22 -0.72
N ASP A 149 -1.06 1.09 -0.60
CA ASP A 149 -1.73 0.62 0.60
C ASP A 149 -2.30 -0.78 0.42
N ALA A 150 -2.16 -1.60 1.46
CA ALA A 150 -2.67 -2.95 1.51
C ALA A 150 -3.90 -3.02 2.44
N VAL A 151 -5.09 -2.98 1.86
CA VAL A 151 -6.36 -2.91 2.60
C VAL A 151 -7.13 -4.23 2.46
N ALA A 152 -7.30 -4.95 3.57
CA ALA A 152 -8.06 -6.19 3.64
C ALA A 152 -9.28 -6.05 4.57
N VAL A 153 -10.50 -6.19 4.04
CA VAL A 153 -11.74 -6.05 4.81
C VAL A 153 -12.62 -7.30 4.69
N ASN A 154 -13.06 -7.81 5.84
CA ASN A 154 -14.03 -8.90 5.93
C ASN A 154 -15.22 -8.50 6.83
N GLY A 155 -16.44 -8.53 6.30
CA GLY A 155 -17.63 -8.34 7.11
C GLY A 155 -18.95 -8.43 6.35
N GLN A 156 -20.06 -8.66 7.05
CA GLN A 156 -21.36 -8.88 6.40
C GLN A 156 -21.85 -7.64 5.66
N GLU A 157 -21.72 -6.45 6.25
CA GLU A 157 -22.01 -5.16 5.63
C GLU A 157 -20.72 -4.30 5.60
N VAL A 158 -20.13 -4.09 4.42
CA VAL A 158 -19.02 -3.15 4.22
C VAL A 158 -19.55 -1.93 3.46
N GLN A 159 -19.66 -0.80 4.15
CA GLN A 159 -20.36 0.38 3.62
C GLN A 159 -19.49 1.30 2.76
N SER A 160 -18.19 1.42 3.10
CA SER A 160 -17.20 2.21 2.36
C SER A 160 -15.75 1.75 2.63
N VAL A 161 -14.92 1.76 1.58
CA VAL A 161 -13.47 1.67 1.65
C VAL A 161 -12.89 2.71 0.68
N TYR A 162 -12.10 3.63 1.21
CA TYR A 162 -11.31 4.58 0.44
C TYR A 162 -9.85 4.24 0.71
N SER A 163 -9.04 3.99 -0.31
CA SER A 163 -7.59 3.90 -0.11
C SER A 163 -6.94 5.25 -0.39
N GLY A 164 -7.25 5.85 -1.54
CA GLY A 164 -6.82 7.19 -1.93
C GLY A 164 -5.60 7.15 -2.84
N ALA A 165 -5.00 8.31 -3.13
CA ALA A 165 -4.03 8.42 -4.22
C ALA A 165 -2.74 7.59 -4.01
N GLY A 166 -2.57 6.54 -4.80
CA GLY A 166 -1.50 5.56 -4.65
C GLY A 166 -1.75 4.30 -5.49
N ALA A 167 -0.75 3.44 -5.66
CA ALA A 167 -0.95 2.13 -6.33
C ALA A 167 -1.25 1.05 -5.28
N ASP A 168 -2.53 0.75 -5.12
CA ASP A 168 -3.10 0.09 -3.93
C ASP A 168 -3.56 -1.35 -4.18
N ALA A 169 -3.72 -2.11 -3.09
CA ALA A 169 -4.20 -3.48 -3.08
C ALA A 169 -5.38 -3.63 -2.12
N VAL A 170 -6.60 -3.58 -2.66
CA VAL A 170 -7.85 -3.51 -1.89
C VAL A 170 -8.66 -4.81 -2.04
N ALA A 171 -8.67 -5.62 -0.99
CA ALA A 171 -9.40 -6.89 -0.93
C ALA A 171 -10.58 -6.82 0.05
N VAL A 172 -11.81 -6.93 -0.45
CA VAL A 172 -13.05 -6.79 0.34
C VAL A 172 -13.95 -8.01 0.18
N SER A 173 -14.44 -8.56 1.30
CA SER A 173 -15.30 -9.75 1.32
C SER A 173 -16.49 -9.57 2.26
N GLY A 174 -17.70 -9.91 1.79
CA GLY A 174 -18.91 -9.70 2.59
C GLY A 174 -20.22 -10.26 2.04
N THR A 175 -21.34 -9.84 2.65
CA THR A 175 -22.69 -10.11 2.11
C THR A 175 -23.16 -8.94 1.26
N VAL A 176 -22.95 -7.72 1.73
CA VAL A 176 -23.15 -6.46 1.01
C VAL A 176 -21.87 -5.64 1.07
N VAL A 177 -21.38 -5.22 -0.10
CA VAL A 177 -20.20 -4.35 -0.25
C VAL A 177 -20.61 -3.13 -1.09
N SER A 178 -20.29 -1.93 -0.60
CA SER A 178 -20.51 -0.68 -1.34
C SER A 178 -19.35 0.29 -1.19
N SER A 179 -19.26 1.24 -2.12
CA SER A 179 -18.39 2.42 -2.03
C SER A 179 -16.91 2.08 -1.82
N ILE A 180 -16.34 1.34 -2.78
CA ILE A 180 -14.88 1.20 -2.89
C ILE A 180 -14.39 2.26 -3.90
N TYR A 181 -13.39 3.05 -3.50
CA TYR A 181 -12.75 4.05 -4.34
C TYR A 181 -11.24 4.04 -4.06
N THR A 182 -10.42 4.00 -5.11
CA THR A 182 -8.94 4.05 -4.98
C THR A 182 -8.33 5.33 -5.57
N GLU A 183 -9.17 6.23 -6.09
CA GLU A 183 -8.86 7.62 -6.52
C GLU A 183 -7.90 7.78 -7.71
N GLY A 184 -6.68 7.24 -7.65
CA GLY A 184 -5.71 7.40 -8.74
C GLY A 184 -4.38 6.72 -8.46
N GLY A 185 -4.03 5.77 -9.33
CA GLY A 185 -3.15 4.66 -9.01
C GLY A 185 -3.07 3.66 -10.15
N ASN A 186 -2.51 2.48 -9.90
CA ASN A 186 -2.68 1.32 -10.78
C ASN A 186 -3.07 0.17 -9.85
N ASP A 187 -4.36 0.03 -9.61
CA ASP A 187 -4.89 -0.56 -8.39
C ASP A 187 -5.36 -2.00 -8.55
N ALA A 188 -5.20 -2.80 -7.50
CA ALA A 188 -5.60 -4.20 -7.47
C ALA A 188 -6.82 -4.38 -6.56
N ILE A 189 -8.01 -4.17 -7.12
CA ILE A 189 -9.29 -4.28 -6.40
C ILE A 189 -9.86 -5.70 -6.54
N SER A 190 -10.15 -6.34 -5.41
CA SER A 190 -10.74 -7.69 -5.36
C SER A 190 -11.95 -7.72 -4.42
N VAL A 191 -13.13 -7.99 -4.95
CA VAL A 191 -14.40 -7.99 -4.21
C VAL A 191 -15.08 -9.35 -4.32
N GLN A 192 -15.47 -9.91 -3.17
CA GLN A 192 -16.39 -11.05 -3.12
C GLN A 192 -17.62 -10.72 -2.28
N ALA A 193 -18.81 -10.76 -2.88
CA ALA A 193 -20.05 -10.33 -2.21
C ALA A 193 -21.32 -11.08 -2.64
N GLY A 194 -22.38 -10.98 -1.86
CA GLY A 194 -23.74 -11.27 -2.35
C GLY A 194 -24.27 -10.11 -3.20
N ILE A 195 -24.09 -8.88 -2.70
CA ILE A 195 -24.41 -7.62 -3.40
C ILE A 195 -23.16 -6.74 -3.42
N ALA A 196 -22.76 -6.27 -4.60
CA ALA A 196 -21.63 -5.36 -4.80
C ALA A 196 -22.06 -4.15 -5.65
N GLY A 197 -21.67 -2.93 -5.29
CA GLY A 197 -21.89 -1.78 -6.18
C GLY A 197 -21.36 -0.45 -5.70
N GLY A 198 -20.93 0.39 -6.65
CA GLY A 198 -20.13 1.58 -6.36
C GLY A 198 -18.69 1.19 -6.06
N ILE A 199 -18.10 0.40 -6.96
CA ILE A 199 -16.68 0.07 -6.97
C ILE A 199 -16.07 0.89 -8.12
N TYR A 200 -15.10 1.73 -7.79
CA TYR A 200 -14.41 2.62 -8.71
C TYR A 200 -12.91 2.42 -8.47
N GLY A 201 -12.14 2.32 -9.56
CA GLY A 201 -10.69 2.49 -9.51
C GLY A 201 -10.38 3.97 -9.37
N GLY A 202 -9.94 4.59 -10.46
CA GLY A 202 -9.85 6.02 -10.58
C GLY A 202 -8.98 6.45 -11.76
N ASP A 203 -8.06 7.39 -11.53
CA ASP A 203 -7.09 7.79 -12.54
C ASP A 203 -5.93 6.77 -12.66
N GLY A 204 -6.07 5.76 -13.52
CA GLY A 204 -4.95 4.93 -13.99
C GLY A 204 -5.30 3.61 -14.66
N SER A 205 -4.49 2.56 -14.46
CA SER A 205 -4.65 1.26 -15.14
C SER A 205 -4.88 0.13 -14.12
N ASP A 206 -6.14 -0.18 -13.89
CA ASP A 206 -6.62 -0.91 -12.72
C ASP A 206 -7.00 -2.37 -13.01
N ALA A 207 -6.70 -3.25 -12.06
CA ALA A 207 -6.97 -4.68 -12.09
C ALA A 207 -8.16 -5.02 -11.18
N ILE A 208 -9.37 -4.69 -11.62
CA ILE A 208 -10.61 -4.87 -10.84
C ILE A 208 -11.17 -6.28 -11.03
N THR A 209 -11.46 -6.99 -9.93
CA THR A 209 -12.11 -8.31 -9.93
C THR A 209 -13.29 -8.33 -8.95
N VAL A 210 -14.48 -8.69 -9.43
CA VAL A 210 -15.73 -8.69 -8.65
C VAL A 210 -16.48 -10.00 -8.83
N ASP A 211 -16.46 -10.86 -7.81
CA ASP A 211 -17.30 -12.06 -7.71
C ASP A 211 -18.55 -11.71 -6.88
N ALA A 212 -19.65 -11.37 -7.56
CA ALA A 212 -20.86 -10.91 -6.88
C ALA A 212 -22.15 -11.35 -7.57
N THR A 213 -23.16 -11.74 -6.77
CA THR A 213 -24.44 -12.20 -7.32
C THR A 213 -25.27 -11.05 -7.91
N LEU A 214 -25.24 -9.85 -7.31
CA LEU A 214 -26.14 -8.77 -7.68
C LEU A 214 -25.52 -7.37 -7.56
N GLY A 215 -25.87 -6.49 -8.49
CA GLY A 215 -25.44 -5.09 -8.51
C GLY A 215 -26.14 -4.24 -7.47
N GLY A 216 -25.39 -3.43 -6.73
CA GLY A 216 -25.89 -2.53 -5.71
C GLY A 216 -26.92 -1.51 -6.23
N GLY A 217 -26.85 -1.09 -7.49
CA GLY A 217 -27.81 -0.22 -8.17
C GLY A 217 -29.12 -0.91 -8.55
N VAL A 218 -29.09 -2.23 -8.70
CA VAL A 218 -30.29 -3.07 -8.82
C VAL A 218 -30.90 -3.27 -7.42
N ALA A 219 -30.07 -3.63 -6.44
CA ALA A 219 -30.48 -3.81 -5.05
C ALA A 219 -31.14 -2.56 -4.44
N ARG A 220 -30.53 -1.38 -4.61
CA ARG A 220 -31.05 -0.10 -4.11
C ARG A 220 -32.41 0.29 -4.69
N ARG A 221 -32.61 0.15 -6.01
CA ARG A 221 -33.90 0.48 -6.67
C ARG A 221 -35.07 -0.36 -6.18
N LEU A 222 -34.77 -1.56 -5.67
CA LEU A 222 -35.73 -2.58 -5.28
C LEU A 222 -35.75 -2.80 -3.76
N SER A 223 -35.06 -1.94 -2.99
CA SER A 223 -34.91 -2.03 -1.53
C SER A 223 -34.42 -3.39 -1.02
N LEU A 224 -33.60 -4.12 -1.80
CA LEU A 224 -33.26 -5.53 -1.55
C LEU A 224 -32.32 -5.77 -0.35
N ASN A 225 -31.90 -4.71 0.36
CA ASN A 225 -30.94 -4.73 1.46
C ASN A 225 -31.31 -5.69 2.61
N GLU A 226 -32.59 -6.08 2.74
CA GLU A 226 -33.09 -7.00 3.78
C GLU A 226 -33.74 -8.29 3.20
N THR A 227 -33.62 -8.55 1.90
CA THR A 227 -34.47 -9.54 1.20
C THR A 227 -34.00 -10.99 1.21
N THR A 228 -34.97 -11.88 1.07
CA THR A 228 -34.78 -13.34 0.97
C THR A 228 -34.23 -13.75 -0.40
N ALA A 229 -33.70 -14.98 -0.47
CA ALA A 229 -33.25 -15.55 -1.75
C ALA A 229 -34.40 -15.66 -2.78
N ALA A 230 -35.64 -15.89 -2.33
CA ALA A 230 -36.80 -16.05 -3.22
C ALA A 230 -37.19 -14.75 -3.94
N GLU A 231 -37.03 -13.59 -3.29
CA GLU A 231 -37.35 -12.28 -3.89
C GLU A 231 -36.29 -11.89 -4.94
N ARG A 232 -35.02 -12.22 -4.70
CA ARG A 232 -33.98 -12.17 -5.74
C ARG A 232 -34.37 -13.09 -6.91
N THR A 233 -34.66 -14.37 -6.64
CA THR A 233 -35.10 -15.32 -7.68
C THR A 233 -36.31 -14.82 -8.46
N ALA A 234 -37.27 -14.11 -7.84
CA ALA A 234 -38.47 -13.62 -8.54
C ALA A 234 -38.17 -12.51 -9.57
N LEU A 235 -37.35 -11.51 -9.21
CA LEU A 235 -36.85 -10.50 -10.17
C LEU A 235 -36.07 -11.16 -11.30
N LEU A 236 -35.31 -12.20 -10.95
CA LEU A 236 -34.28 -12.78 -11.79
C LEU A 236 -34.81 -13.94 -12.66
N SER A 237 -35.94 -14.56 -12.31
CA SER A 237 -36.67 -15.53 -13.14
C SER A 237 -37.44 -14.92 -14.32
N GLY A 238 -37.42 -13.58 -14.46
CA GLY A 238 -38.05 -12.89 -15.58
C GLY A 238 -37.40 -13.16 -16.94
N ASP A 239 -38.14 -12.84 -18.00
CA ASP A 239 -37.64 -12.87 -19.38
C ASP A 239 -36.44 -11.91 -19.60
N VAL A 240 -35.80 -11.99 -20.76
CA VAL A 240 -34.64 -11.14 -21.10
C VAL A 240 -34.98 -9.64 -20.97
N ALA A 241 -36.18 -9.21 -21.39
CA ALA A 241 -36.57 -7.80 -21.34
C ALA A 241 -36.84 -7.31 -19.90
N ALA A 242 -37.40 -8.15 -19.03
CA ALA A 242 -37.55 -7.86 -17.60
C ALA A 242 -36.18 -7.71 -16.92
N ARG A 243 -35.21 -8.55 -17.30
CA ARG A 243 -33.84 -8.49 -16.77
C ARG A 243 -33.05 -7.33 -17.34
N TYR A 244 -33.24 -6.96 -18.60
CA TYR A 244 -32.73 -5.73 -19.19
C TYR A 244 -33.29 -4.48 -18.50
N ARG A 245 -34.58 -4.43 -18.15
CA ARG A 245 -35.14 -3.36 -17.30
C ARG A 245 -34.53 -3.34 -15.88
N ALA A 246 -34.11 -4.49 -15.35
CA ALA A 246 -33.32 -4.54 -14.13
C ALA A 246 -31.89 -4.00 -14.34
N VAL A 247 -31.22 -4.35 -15.44
CA VAL A 247 -29.88 -3.82 -15.82
C VAL A 247 -29.91 -2.52 -16.68
N GLN A 248 -30.94 -1.70 -16.49
CA GLN A 248 -30.93 -0.28 -16.89
C GLN A 248 -30.60 0.58 -15.67
N SER A 249 -29.47 1.27 -15.72
CA SER A 249 -28.98 2.20 -14.68
C SER A 249 -28.03 3.20 -15.32
N ASN A 250 -28.11 4.46 -14.89
CA ASN A 250 -27.13 5.48 -15.24
C ASN A 250 -25.85 5.32 -14.41
N ILE A 251 -25.94 4.74 -13.21
CA ILE A 251 -24.82 4.54 -12.29
C ILE A 251 -24.30 3.11 -12.45
N ALA A 252 -23.01 2.96 -12.75
CA ALA A 252 -22.33 1.68 -12.79
C ALA A 252 -22.22 1.06 -11.39
N ASP A 253 -22.20 -0.27 -11.31
CA ASP A 253 -21.90 -0.99 -10.07
C ASP A 253 -20.39 -1.24 -9.93
N VAL A 254 -19.71 -1.46 -11.06
CA VAL A 254 -18.26 -1.54 -11.21
C VAL A 254 -17.84 -0.56 -12.29
N ASN A 255 -16.83 0.25 -12.01
CA ASN A 255 -16.32 1.33 -12.83
C ASN A 255 -14.79 1.22 -12.81
N GLY A 256 -14.15 1.31 -13.97
CA GLY A 256 -12.71 1.44 -14.08
C GLY A 256 -12.29 2.86 -13.69
N GLY A 257 -12.01 3.68 -14.69
CA GLY A 257 -11.85 5.12 -14.54
C GLY A 257 -11.15 5.77 -15.73
N ALA A 258 -10.02 6.44 -15.49
CA ALA A 258 -9.27 7.14 -16.53
C ALA A 258 -7.93 6.44 -16.83
N GLY A 259 -8.00 5.39 -17.65
CA GLY A 259 -6.87 4.69 -18.23
C GLY A 259 -7.31 3.34 -18.79
N ASN A 260 -6.39 2.38 -18.90
CA ASN A 260 -6.67 1.09 -19.58
C ASN A 260 -6.81 -0.04 -18.55
N ASP A 261 -8.04 -0.49 -18.32
CA ASP A 261 -8.41 -1.32 -17.18
C ASP A 261 -8.65 -2.79 -17.52
N ALA A 262 -8.46 -3.66 -16.52
CA ALA A 262 -8.62 -5.10 -16.59
C ALA A 262 -9.75 -5.58 -15.67
N ILE A 263 -10.99 -5.22 -16.02
CA ILE A 263 -12.17 -5.47 -15.21
C ILE A 263 -12.69 -6.91 -15.42
N ASN A 264 -12.83 -7.68 -14.34
CA ASN A 264 -13.31 -9.06 -14.34
C ASN A 264 -14.53 -9.20 -13.43
N VAL A 265 -15.68 -9.66 -13.96
CA VAL A 265 -16.91 -9.81 -13.18
C VAL A 265 -17.48 -11.23 -13.31
N SER A 266 -17.71 -11.88 -12.17
CA SER A 266 -18.27 -13.24 -12.05
C SER A 266 -19.46 -13.30 -11.09
N GLY A 267 -20.25 -14.37 -11.21
CA GLY A 267 -21.47 -14.57 -10.41
C GLY A 267 -22.66 -13.68 -10.81
N ALA A 268 -22.44 -12.72 -11.72
CA ALA A 268 -23.32 -11.58 -11.95
C ALA A 268 -24.70 -11.95 -12.50
N GLU A 269 -25.75 -11.72 -11.72
CA GLU A 269 -27.12 -11.97 -12.15
C GLU A 269 -27.82 -10.72 -12.72
N ALA A 270 -27.43 -9.54 -12.21
CA ALA A 270 -27.74 -8.22 -12.75
C ALA A 270 -26.74 -7.19 -12.16
N ILE A 271 -25.60 -6.96 -12.83
CA ILE A 271 -24.55 -5.98 -12.46
C ILE A 271 -24.32 -5.02 -13.63
N HIS A 272 -24.05 -3.74 -13.36
CA HIS A 272 -23.61 -2.77 -14.37
C HIS A 272 -22.10 -2.58 -14.32
N VAL A 273 -21.42 -2.66 -15.46
CA VAL A 273 -19.98 -2.39 -15.60
C VAL A 273 -19.78 -1.25 -16.58
N ALA A 274 -18.79 -0.40 -16.30
CA ALA A 274 -18.23 0.52 -17.28
C ALA A 274 -16.71 0.45 -17.21
N GLY A 275 -16.06 0.52 -18.37
CA GLY A 275 -14.63 0.82 -18.44
C GLY A 275 -14.38 2.26 -18.01
N GLU A 276 -15.04 3.19 -18.72
CA GLU A 276 -14.87 4.65 -18.70
C GLU A 276 -13.88 5.11 -19.77
N ALA A 277 -12.73 5.71 -19.44
CA ALA A 277 -11.95 6.52 -20.38
C ALA A 277 -10.58 5.90 -20.77
N GLY A 278 -10.61 4.76 -21.48
CA GLY A 278 -9.42 4.20 -22.13
C GLY A 278 -9.71 3.05 -23.11
N ASP A 279 -8.75 2.14 -23.26
CA ASP A 279 -8.88 0.92 -24.09
C ASP A 279 -9.06 -0.33 -23.20
N ASP A 280 -10.29 -0.57 -22.73
CA ASP A 280 -10.52 -1.46 -21.59
C ASP A 280 -10.72 -2.95 -21.94
N LEU A 281 -10.31 -3.83 -21.01
CA LEU A 281 -10.41 -5.29 -21.13
C LEU A 281 -11.42 -5.88 -20.14
N ILE A 282 -12.69 -5.74 -20.47
CA ILE A 282 -13.81 -6.17 -19.63
C ILE A 282 -14.11 -7.66 -19.85
N SER A 283 -14.06 -8.48 -18.80
CA SER A 283 -14.35 -9.92 -18.86
C SER A 283 -15.55 -10.25 -17.97
N ILE A 284 -16.68 -10.61 -18.56
CA ILE A 284 -17.97 -10.75 -17.87
C ILE A 284 -18.52 -12.17 -17.93
N SER A 285 -18.99 -12.68 -16.79
CA SER A 285 -19.59 -13.99 -16.66
C SER A 285 -20.72 -14.02 -15.62
N GLY A 286 -21.81 -14.69 -15.97
CA GLY A 286 -23.04 -14.68 -15.19
C GLY A 286 -24.26 -14.82 -16.09
N ARG A 287 -25.36 -14.18 -15.70
CA ARG A 287 -26.68 -14.36 -16.33
C ARG A 287 -27.21 -13.10 -17.00
N THR A 288 -27.02 -11.93 -16.40
CA THR A 288 -27.34 -10.63 -17.03
C THR A 288 -26.32 -9.58 -16.60
N VAL A 289 -25.70 -8.89 -17.56
CA VAL A 289 -24.77 -7.79 -17.29
C VAL A 289 -25.18 -6.56 -18.10
N GLY A 290 -25.33 -5.43 -17.43
CA GLY A 290 -25.40 -4.12 -18.07
C GLY A 290 -23.98 -3.62 -18.34
N LEU A 291 -23.75 -3.03 -19.50
CA LEU A 291 -22.53 -2.34 -19.86
C LEU A 291 -22.87 -0.90 -20.20
N HIS A 292 -22.04 0.05 -19.78
CA HIS A 292 -22.13 1.43 -20.28
C HIS A 292 -21.02 1.70 -21.30
N TYR A 293 -21.33 2.49 -22.33
CA TYR A 293 -20.34 3.04 -23.27
C TYR A 293 -20.73 4.47 -23.70
N GLY A 294 -19.79 5.41 -23.73
CA GLY A 294 -19.97 6.82 -24.08
C GLY A 294 -18.99 7.34 -25.12
N VAL A 295 -19.10 8.63 -25.46
CA VAL A 295 -18.11 9.31 -26.32
C VAL A 295 -16.92 9.76 -25.46
N GLY A 296 -15.82 9.01 -25.55
CA GLY A 296 -14.59 9.20 -24.77
C GLY A 296 -13.91 7.87 -24.46
N ASP A 297 -14.72 6.81 -24.37
CA ASP A 297 -14.39 5.44 -23.98
C ASP A 297 -13.59 4.62 -25.03
N GLY A 298 -12.48 5.18 -25.55
CA GLY A 298 -11.49 4.53 -26.43
C GLY A 298 -11.94 3.29 -27.22
N HIS A 299 -11.25 2.16 -27.05
CA HIS A 299 -11.39 0.96 -27.89
C HIS A 299 -11.59 -0.37 -27.13
N ASP A 300 -12.53 -0.40 -26.19
CA ASP A 300 -12.96 -1.55 -25.39
C ASP A 300 -13.00 -2.92 -26.09
N VAL A 301 -12.62 -3.95 -25.32
CA VAL A 301 -12.73 -5.37 -25.63
C VAL A 301 -13.48 -6.10 -24.52
N VAL A 302 -14.70 -6.55 -24.83
CA VAL A 302 -15.55 -7.32 -23.90
C VAL A 302 -15.45 -8.82 -24.20
N LYS A 303 -15.04 -9.63 -23.22
CA LYS A 303 -15.12 -11.10 -23.29
C LYS A 303 -16.40 -11.58 -22.60
N ILE A 304 -17.29 -12.23 -23.34
CA ILE A 304 -18.58 -12.72 -22.83
C ILE A 304 -18.48 -14.21 -22.45
N GLY A 305 -18.83 -14.52 -21.20
CA GLY A 305 -19.00 -15.88 -20.70
C GLY A 305 -20.18 -16.63 -21.34
N ALA A 306 -20.10 -17.96 -21.35
CA ALA A 306 -21.14 -18.78 -21.96
C ALA A 306 -22.51 -18.59 -21.27
N GLY A 307 -23.55 -18.30 -22.05
CA GLY A 307 -24.91 -18.06 -21.57
C GLY A 307 -25.19 -16.69 -20.95
N THR A 308 -24.20 -15.79 -20.86
CA THR A 308 -24.40 -14.46 -20.27
C THR A 308 -25.17 -13.54 -21.22
N ASP A 309 -26.31 -13.01 -20.78
CA ASP A 309 -27.02 -11.93 -21.49
C ASP A 309 -26.34 -10.56 -21.20
N VAL A 310 -26.27 -9.69 -22.20
CA VAL A 310 -25.57 -8.39 -22.16
C VAL A 310 -26.47 -7.28 -22.70
N LEU A 311 -26.64 -6.21 -21.93
CA LEU A 311 -27.26 -4.96 -22.39
C LEU A 311 -26.20 -3.84 -22.45
N LEU A 312 -25.87 -3.37 -23.64
CA LEU A 312 -25.06 -2.17 -23.82
C LEU A 312 -25.94 -0.92 -23.82
N GLN A 313 -25.74 -0.03 -22.85
CA GLN A 313 -26.41 1.26 -22.75
C GLN A 313 -25.47 2.37 -23.23
N LEU A 314 -25.94 3.19 -24.18
CA LEU A 314 -25.13 4.26 -24.77
C LEU A 314 -25.40 5.62 -24.10
N GLY A 315 -24.33 6.28 -23.64
CA GLY A 315 -24.27 7.67 -23.15
C GLY A 315 -25.47 8.15 -22.34
N ALA A 316 -25.69 7.53 -21.19
CA ALA A 316 -26.68 7.93 -20.20
C ALA A 316 -26.03 8.03 -18.81
N ARG A 317 -24.83 8.59 -18.72
CA ARG A 317 -24.06 8.74 -17.47
C ARG A 317 -24.48 9.96 -16.63
N PRO A 318 -24.15 10.00 -15.32
CA PRO A 318 -24.23 11.18 -14.47
C PRO A 318 -23.12 12.22 -14.71
N ASP A 319 -22.01 11.85 -15.36
CA ASP A 319 -20.85 12.73 -15.63
C ASP A 319 -21.11 13.76 -16.74
N GLY A 320 -22.13 13.54 -17.58
CA GLY A 320 -22.48 14.37 -18.73
C GLY A 320 -21.90 13.91 -20.07
N SER A 321 -21.22 12.76 -20.14
CA SER A 321 -20.74 12.15 -21.38
C SER A 321 -21.92 11.81 -22.30
N SER A 322 -21.81 12.24 -23.56
CA SER A 322 -22.85 12.07 -24.57
C SER A 322 -22.85 10.66 -25.16
N ALA A 323 -24.03 10.20 -25.61
CA ALA A 323 -24.12 9.00 -26.43
C ALA A 323 -23.53 9.23 -27.83
N PRO A 324 -22.89 8.21 -28.44
CA PRO A 324 -22.52 8.26 -29.85
C PRO A 324 -23.74 8.53 -30.74
N GLU A 325 -23.62 9.52 -31.65
CA GLU A 325 -24.72 9.92 -32.55
C GLU A 325 -25.16 8.79 -33.50
N ALA A 326 -24.23 7.90 -33.85
CA ALA A 326 -24.45 6.73 -34.67
C ALA A 326 -23.42 5.63 -34.36
N TYR A 327 -23.69 4.41 -34.80
CA TYR A 327 -22.72 3.31 -34.78
C TYR A 327 -22.86 2.42 -36.00
N SER A 328 -21.77 1.75 -36.39
CA SER A 328 -21.78 0.65 -37.36
C SER A 328 -21.47 -0.68 -36.66
N VAL A 329 -21.95 -1.80 -37.21
CA VAL A 329 -21.76 -3.13 -36.62
C VAL A 329 -21.03 -4.05 -37.59
N THR A 330 -19.82 -4.46 -37.22
CA THR A 330 -19.02 -5.46 -37.95
C THR A 330 -19.02 -6.78 -37.19
N ARG A 331 -19.05 -7.91 -37.91
CA ARG A 331 -19.07 -9.26 -37.33
C ARG A 331 -18.05 -10.15 -38.02
N GLU A 332 -17.20 -10.81 -37.25
CA GLU A 332 -16.15 -11.68 -37.78
C GLU A 332 -15.98 -12.89 -36.85
N GLY A 333 -16.47 -14.06 -37.30
CA GLY A 333 -16.46 -15.29 -36.51
C GLY A 333 -17.18 -15.13 -35.16
N ASP A 334 -16.42 -15.25 -34.08
CA ASP A 334 -16.89 -15.13 -32.69
C ASP A 334 -16.90 -13.68 -32.15
N MET A 335 -16.57 -12.70 -33.00
CA MET A 335 -16.43 -11.29 -32.61
C MET A 335 -17.51 -10.40 -33.22
N MET A 336 -17.93 -9.40 -32.46
CA MET A 336 -18.78 -8.30 -32.93
C MET A 336 -18.21 -6.97 -32.45
N ARG A 337 -17.90 -6.08 -33.39
CA ARG A 337 -17.44 -4.71 -33.12
C ARG A 337 -18.57 -3.74 -33.40
N LEU A 338 -18.84 -2.88 -32.44
CA LEU A 338 -19.57 -1.63 -32.65
C LEU A 338 -18.52 -0.53 -32.82
N ASP A 339 -18.63 0.23 -33.91
CA ASP A 339 -17.69 1.30 -34.22
C ASP A 339 -18.44 2.64 -34.25
N PHE A 340 -17.95 3.59 -33.45
CA PHE A 340 -18.52 4.91 -33.21
C PHE A 340 -17.70 6.03 -33.87
N GLY A 341 -16.71 5.68 -34.71
CA GLY A 341 -15.87 6.63 -35.45
C GLY A 341 -14.63 7.11 -34.69
N ASN A 342 -14.80 7.62 -33.46
CA ASN A 342 -13.68 7.99 -32.58
C ASN A 342 -13.46 7.01 -31.41
N GLY A 343 -14.27 5.95 -31.33
CA GLY A 343 -14.23 4.93 -30.29
C GLY A 343 -14.95 3.65 -30.74
N SER A 344 -14.88 2.58 -29.96
CA SER A 344 -15.50 1.29 -30.29
C SER A 344 -15.60 0.34 -29.10
N ILE A 345 -16.60 -0.55 -29.12
CA ILE A 345 -16.67 -1.70 -28.21
C ILE A 345 -16.68 -3.02 -28.99
N THR A 346 -15.78 -3.94 -28.62
CA THR A 346 -15.51 -5.19 -29.35
C THR A 346 -15.82 -6.41 -28.50
N PHE A 347 -17.01 -6.98 -28.69
CA PHE A 347 -17.45 -8.22 -28.06
C PHE A 347 -16.74 -9.45 -28.64
N ARG A 348 -16.34 -10.38 -27.78
CA ARG A 348 -15.80 -11.72 -28.09
C ARG A 348 -16.55 -12.76 -27.27
N GLY A 349 -16.67 -14.00 -27.77
CA GLY A 349 -17.57 -15.01 -27.19
C GLY A 349 -19.00 -14.92 -27.75
N MET A 350 -19.21 -14.25 -28.89
CA MET A 350 -20.56 -14.02 -29.44
C MET A 350 -21.33 -15.29 -29.81
N MET A 351 -20.65 -16.40 -30.10
CA MET A 351 -21.27 -17.69 -30.40
C MET A 351 -21.71 -18.46 -29.14
N GLN A 352 -21.15 -18.13 -27.97
CA GLN A 352 -21.46 -18.76 -26.68
C GLN A 352 -22.27 -17.86 -25.74
N ALA A 353 -22.32 -16.55 -26.00
CA ALA A 353 -23.11 -15.58 -25.26
C ALA A 353 -24.61 -15.97 -25.21
N GLY A 354 -25.33 -15.40 -24.24
CA GLY A 354 -26.79 -15.38 -24.25
C GLY A 354 -27.28 -14.37 -25.28
N THR A 355 -28.18 -13.48 -24.87
CA THR A 355 -28.69 -12.38 -25.68
C THR A 355 -27.80 -11.16 -25.54
N VAL A 356 -27.48 -10.45 -26.63
CA VAL A 356 -26.71 -9.21 -26.63
C VAL A 356 -27.55 -8.14 -27.31
N ALA A 357 -27.81 -7.02 -26.63
CA ALA A 357 -28.64 -5.93 -27.14
C ALA A 357 -28.06 -4.54 -26.83
N VAL A 358 -28.50 -3.52 -27.57
CA VAL A 358 -28.10 -2.11 -27.41
C VAL A 358 -29.30 -1.25 -27.06
N LEU A 359 -29.12 -0.32 -26.12
CA LEU A 359 -30.06 0.75 -25.79
C LEU A 359 -29.46 2.10 -26.26
N PRO A 360 -29.90 2.67 -27.40
CA PRO A 360 -29.18 3.75 -28.06
C PRO A 360 -29.12 5.09 -27.32
N THR A 361 -30.09 5.40 -26.46
CA THR A 361 -30.08 6.53 -25.51
C THR A 361 -31.21 6.33 -24.48
N GLY A 362 -30.98 6.71 -23.23
CA GLY A 362 -32.03 6.85 -22.21
C GLY A 362 -32.81 5.58 -21.90
N TRP A 363 -34.11 5.72 -21.63
CA TRP A 363 -35.02 4.61 -21.29
C TRP A 363 -35.86 4.22 -22.51
N GLY A 364 -35.81 2.94 -22.91
CA GLY A 364 -36.50 2.44 -24.10
C GLY A 364 -36.33 0.93 -24.30
N GLU A 365 -36.83 0.43 -25.43
CA GLU A 365 -36.74 -0.98 -25.81
C GLU A 365 -35.39 -1.30 -26.48
N PRO A 366 -34.63 -2.31 -26.00
CA PRO A 366 -33.33 -2.65 -26.57
C PRO A 366 -33.39 -3.21 -28.00
N THR A 367 -32.43 -2.82 -28.83
CA THR A 367 -32.17 -3.38 -30.16
C THR A 367 -31.29 -4.63 -30.04
N TYR A 368 -31.87 -5.80 -30.27
CA TYR A 368 -31.18 -7.09 -30.18
C TYR A 368 -30.16 -7.27 -31.31
N LEU A 369 -28.89 -7.51 -30.96
CA LEU A 369 -27.80 -7.63 -31.93
C LEU A 369 -27.59 -9.07 -32.40
N ASN A 370 -27.49 -10.05 -31.50
CA ASN A 370 -27.44 -11.45 -31.91
C ASN A 370 -28.87 -12.00 -32.06
N ALA A 371 -29.34 -12.03 -33.31
CA ALA A 371 -30.68 -12.48 -33.68
C ALA A 371 -30.85 -14.02 -33.51
N ALA A 372 -30.91 -14.46 -32.26
CA ALA A 372 -31.30 -15.81 -31.84
C ALA A 372 -32.76 -15.86 -31.31
N LEU A 373 -33.47 -14.72 -31.38
CA LEU A 373 -34.87 -14.56 -30.98
C LEU A 373 -35.86 -14.54 -32.18
N ASP A 374 -35.41 -14.90 -33.38
CA ASP A 374 -36.33 -15.49 -34.38
C ASP A 374 -36.48 -17.00 -34.09
N ARG A 375 -37.04 -17.29 -32.91
CA ARG A 375 -37.48 -18.61 -32.46
C ARG A 375 -38.99 -18.55 -32.26
N THR A 376 -39.72 -18.31 -33.34
CA THR A 376 -41.18 -18.25 -33.35
C THR A 376 -41.82 -19.61 -33.04
N ALA A 377 -42.53 -19.72 -31.92
CA ALA A 377 -43.68 -20.61 -31.69
C ALA A 377 -44.36 -20.26 -30.35
#